data_AF-A0A7T7VST8-F1
#
_entry.id   AF-A0A7T7VST8-F1
#
_cell.length_a   1.000
_cell.length_b   1.000
_cell.length_c   1.000
_cell.angle_alpha   90.00
_cell.angle_beta   90.00
_cell.angle_gamma   90.00
#
_symmetry.space_group_name_H-M   'P 1'
#
loop_
_entity.id
_entity.type
_entity.pdbx_description
1 polymer ?
#
loop_
_entity_poly.entity_id
_entity_poly.type
_entity_poly.pdbx_seq_one_letter_code
_entity_poly.pdbx_strand_id
1 'polypeptide(L)' 'MKHKAGSKLRQWREAQRPPMTREQLGERLGCKGLQIYRWEEGGQVASAANIHHLQTLGICTLEDWFLSAERAA' A
#
# COMPACT_ATOMS: atom_id res chain seq x y z
N MET A 1 2.84 11.22 -8.32
CA MET A 1 3.97 10.28 -8.45
C MET A 1 3.59 9.00 -7.72
N LYS A 2 3.82 7.82 -8.30
CA LYS A 2 3.59 6.54 -7.60
C LYS A 2 4.76 6.27 -6.65
N HIS A 3 4.47 5.93 -5.41
CA HIS A 3 5.47 5.69 -4.35
C HIS A 3 5.91 4.23 -4.35
N LYS A 4 7.15 3.96 -3.92
CA LYS A 4 7.64 2.58 -3.69
C LYS A 4 6.76 1.82 -2.69
N ALA A 5 6.24 2.53 -1.67
CA ALA A 5 5.28 1.98 -0.71
C ALA A 5 4.00 1.47 -1.38
N GLY A 6 3.48 2.21 -2.37
CA GLY A 6 2.30 1.81 -3.13
C GLY A 6 2.52 0.52 -3.93
N SER A 7 3.69 0.40 -4.57
CA SER A 7 4.07 -0.83 -5.29
C SER A 7 4.23 -2.02 -4.35
N LYS A 8 4.91 -1.85 -3.21
CA LYS A 8 5.06 -2.93 -2.20
C LYS A 8 3.72 -3.37 -1.62
N LEU A 9 2.83 -2.43 -1.32
CA LEU A 9 1.47 -2.71 -0.84
C LEU A 9 0.69 -3.55 -1.84
N ARG A 10 0.72 -3.17 -3.12
CA ARG A 10 0.07 -3.92 -4.19
C ARG A 10 0.63 -5.33 -4.32
N GLN A 11 1.96 -5.47 -4.35
CA GLN A 11 2.63 -6.77 -4.43
C GLN A 11 2.26 -7.68 -3.26
N TRP A 12 2.30 -7.15 -2.03
CA TRP A 12 1.91 -7.89 -0.84
C TRP A 12 0.45 -8.36 -0.90
N ARG A 13 -0.46 -7.50 -1.37
CA ARG A 13 -1.88 -7.80 -1.51
C ARG A 13 -2.13 -8.89 -2.57
N GLU A 14 -1.45 -8.80 -3.71
CA GLU A 14 -1.59 -9.75 -4.82
C GLU A 14 -0.90 -11.10 -4.55
N ALA A 15 0.11 -11.14 -3.66
CA ALA A 15 0.80 -12.35 -3.26
C ALA A 15 0.02 -13.26 -2.28
N GLN A 16 -1.11 -12.78 -1.75
CA GLN A 16 -1.99 -13.58 -0.88
C GLN A 16 -2.61 -14.76 -1.67
N ARG A 17 -3.06 -15.81 -0.96
CA ARG A 17 -3.76 -16.95 -1.57
C ARG A 17 -5.13 -17.16 -0.89
N PRO A 18 -6.25 -16.79 -1.52
CA PRO A 18 -6.37 -16.13 -2.83
C PRO A 18 -5.82 -14.69 -2.81
N PRO A 19 -5.48 -14.09 -3.98
CA PRO A 19 -5.09 -12.68 -4.07
C PRO A 19 -6.15 -11.80 -3.41
N MET A 20 -5.71 -10.88 -2.57
CA MET A 20 -6.61 -10.05 -1.80
C MET A 20 -7.09 -8.87 -2.66
N THR A 21 -8.37 -8.50 -2.58
CA THR A 21 -8.89 -7.30 -3.26
C THR A 21 -8.55 -6.04 -2.47
N ARG A 22 -8.69 -4.87 -3.09
CA ARG A 22 -8.48 -3.59 -2.40
C ARG A 22 -9.52 -3.38 -1.29
N GLU A 23 -10.73 -3.86 -1.52
CA GLU A 23 -11.85 -3.82 -0.58
C GLU A 23 -11.51 -4.64 0.67
N GLN A 24 -11.07 -5.88 0.48
CA GLN A 24 -10.67 -6.77 1.59
C GLN A 24 -9.50 -6.19 2.40
N LEU A 25 -8.51 -5.61 1.73
CA LEU A 25 -7.41 -4.95 2.42
C LEU A 25 -7.87 -3.69 3.16
N GLY A 26 -8.76 -2.91 2.54
CA GLY A 26 -9.38 -1.75 3.17
C GLY A 26 -10.09 -2.14 4.47
N GLU A 27 -10.95 -3.15 4.44
CA GLU A 27 -11.66 -3.67 5.62
C GLU A 27 -10.69 -4.08 6.72
N ARG A 28 -9.61 -4.79 6.38
CA ARG A 28 -8.57 -5.20 7.34
C ARG A 28 -7.83 -4.02 7.97
N LEU A 29 -7.66 -2.92 7.23
CA LEU A 29 -7.01 -1.70 7.72
C LEU A 29 -8.00 -0.67 8.28
N GLY A 30 -9.30 -0.97 8.32
CA GLY A 30 -10.34 -0.05 8.78
C GLY A 30 -10.57 1.15 7.84
N CYS A 31 -10.33 0.98 6.54
CA CYS A 31 -10.53 2.03 5.53
C CYS A 31 -11.26 1.49 4.28
N LYS A 32 -11.56 2.37 3.32
CA LYS A 32 -12.25 1.97 2.07
C LYS A 32 -11.24 1.47 1.03
N GLY A 33 -11.65 0.57 0.13
CA GLY A 33 -10.82 0.12 -0.99
C GLY A 33 -10.32 1.27 -1.89
N LEU A 34 -11.10 2.35 -2.03
CA LEU A 34 -10.67 3.58 -2.71
C LEU A 34 -9.41 4.19 -2.08
N GLN A 35 -9.26 4.09 -0.76
CA GLN A 35 -8.09 4.61 -0.07
C GLN A 35 -6.84 3.76 -0.37
N ILE A 36 -7.00 2.43 -0.46
CA ILE A 36 -5.94 1.53 -0.94
C ILE A 36 -5.53 1.87 -2.37
N TYR A 37 -6.48 2.09 -3.28
CA TYR A 37 -6.19 2.53 -4.64
C TYR A 37 -5.37 3.83 -4.68
N ARG A 38 -5.73 4.82 -3.85
CA ARG A 38 -5.02 6.11 -3.79
C ARG A 38 -3.58 5.94 -3.29
N TRP A 39 -3.31 4.97 -2.42
CA TRP A 39 -1.96 4.63 -1.95
C TRP A 39 -1.16 3.86 -2.99
N GLU A 40 -1.76 2.83 -3.59
CA GLU A 40 -1.10 1.98 -4.60
C GLU A 40 -0.79 2.73 -5.89
N GLU A 41 -1.72 3.57 -6.35
CA GLU A 41 -1.70 4.14 -7.69
C GLU A 41 -1.89 5.66 -7.74
N GLY A 42 -2.69 6.21 -6.82
CA GLY A 42 -3.03 7.63 -6.81
C GLY A 42 -1.91 8.57 -6.34
N GLY A 43 -0.81 8.02 -5.81
CA GLY A 43 0.30 8.82 -5.26
C GLY A 43 -0.05 9.54 -3.95
N GLN A 44 -1.14 9.17 -3.29
CA GLN A 44 -1.49 9.70 -1.98
C GLN A 44 -0.67 8.98 -0.91
N VAL A 45 -0.08 9.75 0.01
CA VAL A 45 0.60 9.19 1.19
C VAL A 45 -0.44 8.79 2.24
N ALA A 46 -0.26 7.64 2.88
CA ALA A 46 -1.11 7.20 3.98
C ALA A 46 -0.94 8.09 5.23
N SER A 47 -1.93 8.06 6.13
CA SER A 47 -1.79 8.73 7.43
C SER A 47 -0.73 8.03 8.28
N ALA A 48 -0.14 8.75 9.24
CA ALA A 48 0.89 8.19 10.14
C ALA A 48 0.45 6.90 10.83
N ALA A 49 -0.80 6.81 11.29
CA ALA A 49 -1.36 5.59 11.90
C ALA A 49 -1.37 4.40 10.91
N ASN A 50 -1.72 4.64 9.65
CA ASN A 50 -1.72 3.60 8.62
C ASN A 50 -0.31 3.23 8.18
N ILE A 51 0.62 4.19 8.08
CA ILE A 51 2.03 3.90 7.81
C ILE A 51 2.58 2.98 8.91
N HIS A 52 2.34 3.31 10.18
CA HIS A 52 2.76 2.47 11.29
C HIS A 52 2.14 1.07 11.22
N HIS A 53 0.84 0.95 10.93
CA HIS A 53 0.20 -0.36 10.79
C HIS A 53 0.78 -1.17 9.60
N LEU A 54 1.04 -0.53 8.45
CA LEU A 54 1.67 -1.21 7.31
C LEU A 54 3.13 -1.63 7.61
N GLN A 55 3.84 -0.86 8.43
CA GLN A 55 5.17 -1.21 8.94
C GLN A 55 5.14 -2.42 9.88
N THR A 56 4.17 -2.50 10.81
CA THR A 56 4.05 -3.65 11.71
C THR A 56 3.67 -4.93 10.96
N LEU A 57 2.98 -4.81 9.82
CA LEU A 57 2.72 -5.92 8.91
C LEU A 57 3.91 -6.30 8.01
N GLY A 58 5.02 -5.56 8.08
CA GLY A 58 6.22 -5.80 7.26
C GLY A 58 6.06 -5.47 5.78
N ILE A 59 5.06 -4.65 5.41
CA ILE A 59 4.73 -4.38 4.01
C ILE A 59 5.65 -3.31 3.41
N CYS A 60 5.83 -2.20 4.11
CA CYS A 60 6.67 -1.09 3.68
C CYS A 60 7.23 -0.32 4.88
N THR A 61 8.23 0.51 4.65
CA THR A 61 8.78 1.45 5.64
C THR A 61 8.22 2.85 5.42
N LEU A 62 8.43 3.76 6.38
CA LEU A 62 8.15 5.19 6.19
C LEU A 62 8.91 5.76 4.98
N GLU A 63 10.17 5.37 4.79
CA GLU A 63 11.02 5.84 3.69
C GLU A 63 10.48 5.45 2.30
N ASP A 64 9.85 4.28 2.18
CA ASP A 64 9.24 3.84 0.93
C ASP A 64 8.14 4.80 0.41
N TRP A 65 7.57 5.66 1.26
CA TRP A 65 6.59 6.69 0.86
C TRP A 65 7.21 7.93 0.22
N PHE A 66 8.52 8.12 0.37
CA PHE A 66 9.26 9.24 -0.22
C PHE A 66 10.05 8.83 -1.47
N LEU A 67 10.20 7.52 -1.70
CA LEU A 67 10.84 6.97 -2.88
C LEU A 67 9.83 6.81 -4.03
N SER A 68 10.25 7.15 -5.25
CA SER A 68 9.48 6.82 -6.45
C SER A 68 9.39 5.30 -6.63
N ALA A 69 8.25 4.82 -7.11
CA ALA A 69 8.16 3.48 -7.65
C ALA A 69 9.13 3.37 -8.84
N GLU A 70 10.06 2.41 -8.80
CA GLU A 70 10.95 2.14 -9.92
C GLU A 70 10.10 1.81 -11.15
N ARG A 71 10.48 2.34 -12.32
CA ARG A 71 9.89 1.89 -13.58
C ARG A 71 10.33 0.44 -13.77
N ALA A 72 9.37 -0.49 -13.81
CA ALA A 72 9.63 -1.81 -14.35
C ALA A 72 10.16 -1.61 -15.78
N ALA A 73 11.39 -2.08 -16.02
CA ALA A 73 12.05 -2.06 -17.32
C ALA A 73 11.37 -3.04 -18.29
#